data_AF-A0A4U0XNZ1-F1
#
_entry.id   AF-A0A4U0XNZ1-F1
#
_cell.length_a   1.000
_cell.length_b   1.000
_cell.length_c   1.000
_cell.angle_alpha   90.00
_cell.angle_beta   90.00
_cell.angle_gamma   90.00
#
_symmetry.space_group_name_H-M   'P 1'
#
loop_
_entity.id
_entity.type
_entity.pdbx_description
1 polymer ?
#
loop_
_entity_poly.entity_id
_entity_poly.type
_entity_poly.pdbx_seq_one_letter_code
_entity_poly.pdbx_strand_id
1 'polypeptide(L)'
;MDDGGWGESYRSCETGVYSQHENSQVVQTAWVCIALMEAEYPDKGPIEKALTMTMKRQQANGEWLQEAIEGVFNKSCMISYPNYKFIFPIKALGMFAKRFGNDRLL
;
A
#
# COMPACT_ATOMS: atom_id res chain seq x y z
N MET A 1 -4.94 -9.30 3.31
CA MET A 1 -4.10 -10.42 3.82
C MET A 1 -4.15 -10.43 5.34
N ASP A 2 -3.68 -11.50 6.00
CA ASP A 2 -3.82 -11.64 7.47
C ASP A 2 -3.13 -10.51 8.25
N ASP A 3 -2.05 -9.97 7.70
CA ASP A 3 -1.31 -8.83 8.23
C ASP A 3 -2.00 -7.46 8.03
N GLY A 4 -3.13 -7.43 7.31
CA GLY A 4 -3.91 -6.24 7.02
C GLY A 4 -3.58 -5.56 5.69
N GLY A 5 -2.53 -5.98 4.99
CA GLY A 5 -2.15 -5.37 3.71
C GLY A 5 -2.80 -5.99 2.48
N TRP A 6 -2.48 -5.40 1.33
CA TRP A 6 -2.78 -5.89 -0.01
C TRP A 6 -1.50 -6.12 -0.80
N GLY A 7 -1.52 -7.10 -1.70
CA GLY A 7 -0.40 -7.47 -2.53
C GLY A 7 -0.88 -8.12 -3.83
N GLU A 8 -0.58 -7.51 -4.97
CA GLU A 8 -0.88 -8.00 -6.31
C GLU A 8 0.42 -8.34 -7.03
N SER A 9 0.47 -9.53 -7.65
CA SER A 9 1.58 -9.99 -8.47
C SER A 9 1.54 -9.37 -9.86
N TYR A 10 2.70 -9.16 -10.48
CA TYR A 10 2.82 -8.65 -11.85
C TYR A 10 2.04 -9.49 -12.89
N ARG A 11 1.83 -10.78 -12.58
CA ARG A 11 1.04 -11.72 -13.40
C ARG A 11 -0.39 -11.23 -13.63
N SER A 12 -0.89 -10.37 -12.75
CA SER A 12 -2.21 -9.75 -12.92
C SER A 12 -2.28 -8.87 -14.16
N CYS A 13 -1.17 -8.21 -14.50
CA CYS A 13 -1.06 -7.43 -15.73
C CYS A 13 -1.02 -8.30 -16.99
N GLU A 14 -0.32 -9.44 -16.92
CA GLU A 14 -0.21 -10.38 -18.05
C GLU A 14 -1.54 -11.10 -18.34
N THR A 15 -2.22 -11.54 -17.30
CA THR A 15 -3.43 -12.37 -17.38
C THR A 15 -4.73 -11.57 -17.42
N GLY A 16 -4.70 -10.32 -16.96
CA GLY A 16 -5.91 -9.49 -16.81
C GLY A 16 -6.82 -9.93 -15.67
N VAL A 17 -6.34 -10.77 -14.76
CA VAL A 17 -7.07 -11.27 -13.58
C VAL A 17 -6.21 -11.05 -12.35
N TYR A 18 -6.83 -10.59 -11.25
CA TYR A 18 -6.12 -10.36 -10.00
C TYR A 18 -5.40 -11.64 -9.54
N SER A 19 -4.08 -11.54 -9.44
CA SER A 19 -3.20 -12.61 -8.97
C SER A 19 -2.57 -12.16 -7.65
N GLN A 20 -3.01 -12.76 -6.54
CA GLN A 20 -2.54 -12.43 -5.20
C GLN A 20 -1.02 -12.66 -5.08
N HIS A 21 -0.31 -11.66 -4.55
CA HIS A 21 1.11 -11.79 -4.22
C HIS A 21 1.28 -12.55 -2.88
N GLU A 22 2.39 -13.26 -2.72
CA GLU A 22 2.70 -14.06 -1.52
C GLU A 22 2.76 -13.20 -0.26
N ASN A 23 3.28 -11.98 -0.38
CA ASN A 23 3.41 -11.00 0.70
C ASN A 23 2.62 -9.73 0.35
N SER A 24 2.07 -9.06 1.37
CA SER A 24 1.49 -7.73 1.16
C SER A 24 2.58 -6.74 0.76
N GLN A 25 2.22 -5.75 -0.05
CA GLN A 25 3.12 -4.74 -0.57
C GLN A 25 2.73 -3.37 0.01
N VAL A 26 3.66 -2.66 0.62
CA VAL A 26 3.48 -1.34 1.24
C VAL A 26 2.90 -0.34 0.24
N VAL A 27 3.42 -0.32 -0.99
CA VAL A 27 2.95 0.60 -2.03
C VAL A 27 1.50 0.32 -2.42
N GLN A 28 1.17 -0.94 -2.72
CA GLN A 28 -0.18 -1.34 -3.13
C GLN A 28 -1.18 -1.23 -1.97
N THR A 29 -0.74 -1.54 -0.75
CA THR A 29 -1.53 -1.32 0.48
C THR A 29 -1.87 0.16 0.63
N ALA A 30 -0.89 1.06 0.43
CA ALA A 30 -1.14 2.49 0.48
C ALA A 30 -2.13 2.95 -0.62
N TRP A 31 -2.07 2.39 -1.83
CA TRP A 31 -3.06 2.67 -2.89
C TRP A 31 -4.49 2.32 -2.46
N VAL A 32 -4.68 1.13 -1.86
CA VAL A 32 -6.00 0.69 -1.38
C VAL A 32 -6.48 1.60 -0.25
N CYS A 33 -5.64 1.93 0.72
CA CYS A 33 -6.01 2.86 1.80
C CYS A 33 -6.42 4.24 1.27
N ILE A 34 -5.67 4.79 0.31
CA ILE A 34 -6.02 6.05 -0.36
C ILE A 34 -7.39 5.91 -1.05
N ALA A 35 -7.60 4.85 -1.83
CA ALA A 35 -8.86 4.64 -2.54
C ALA A 35 -10.06 4.50 -1.59
N LEU A 36 -9.94 3.71 -0.52
CA LEU A 36 -10.99 3.53 0.48
C LEU A 36 -11.32 4.84 1.20
N MET A 37 -10.30 5.64 1.54
CA MET A 37 -10.52 6.96 2.12
C MET A 37 -11.20 7.89 1.12
N GLU A 38 -10.70 8.04 -0.12
CA GLU A 38 -11.36 8.90 -1.12
C GLU A 38 -12.82 8.48 -1.39
N ALA A 39 -13.13 7.18 -1.33
CA ALA A 39 -14.47 6.65 -1.49
C ALA A 39 -15.37 6.79 -0.24
N GLU A 40 -14.87 7.42 0.82
CA GLU A 40 -15.58 7.56 2.11
C GLU A 40 -16.04 6.22 2.70
N TYR A 41 -15.21 5.18 2.55
CA TYR A 41 -15.53 3.85 3.07
C TYR A 41 -15.88 3.93 4.58
N PRO A 42 -17.03 3.38 5.00
CA PRO A 42 -17.60 3.70 6.32
C PRO A 42 -16.85 3.07 7.49
N ASP A 43 -16.09 1.99 7.25
CA ASP A 43 -15.36 1.28 8.29
C ASP A 43 -13.87 1.65 8.28
N LYS A 44 -13.40 2.25 9.38
CA LYS A 44 -11.99 2.61 9.54
C LYS A 44 -11.09 1.40 9.80
N GLY A 45 -11.61 0.29 10.32
CA GLY A 45 -10.85 -0.83 10.85
C GLY A 45 -9.86 -1.46 9.84
N PRO A 46 -10.27 -1.77 8.60
CA PRO A 46 -9.36 -2.28 7.58
C PRO A 46 -8.24 -1.31 7.22
N ILE A 47 -8.54 0.00 7.15
CA ILE A 47 -7.56 1.05 6.83
C ILE A 47 -6.56 1.21 7.98
N GLU A 48 -7.05 1.23 9.21
CA GLU A 48 -6.24 1.32 10.43
C GLU A 48 -5.28 0.12 10.53
N LYS A 49 -5.79 -1.12 10.36
CA LYS A 49 -4.97 -2.33 10.36
C LYS A 49 -3.86 -2.29 9.29
N ALA A 50 -4.22 -1.87 8.07
CA ALA A 50 -3.28 -1.76 6.96
C ALA A 50 -2.18 -0.73 7.23
N LEU A 51 -2.54 0.45 7.74
CA LEU A 51 -1.58 1.51 8.04
C LEU A 51 -0.73 1.23 9.27
N THR A 52 -1.24 0.50 10.27
CA THR A 52 -0.40 -0.04 11.35
C THR A 52 0.66 -1.00 10.81
N MET A 53 0.31 -1.89 9.86
CA MET A 53 1.29 -2.73 9.19
C MET A 53 2.31 -1.89 8.41
N THR A 54 1.86 -0.88 7.67
CA THR A 54 2.74 0.06 6.96
C THR A 54 3.73 0.74 7.91
N MET A 55 3.27 1.28 9.04
CA MET A 55 4.12 1.91 10.05
C MET A 55 5.15 0.93 10.64
N LYS A 56 4.75 -0.32 10.93
CA LYS A 56 5.65 -1.36 11.44
C LYS A 56 6.79 -1.73 10.47
N ARG A 57 6.61 -1.50 9.17
CA ARG A 57 7.64 -1.75 8.14
C ARG A 57 8.53 -0.54 7.87
N GLN A 58 8.23 0.62 8.43
CA GLN A 58 9.08 1.80 8.30
C GLN A 58 10.41 1.56 9.02
N GLN A 59 11.52 1.84 8.35
CA GLN A 59 12.86 1.72 8.89
C GLN A 59 13.19 2.91 9.79
N ALA A 60 14.24 2.78 10.61
CA ALA A 60 14.67 3.84 11.54
C ALA A 60 15.06 5.16 10.86
N ASN A 61 15.50 5.11 9.59
CA ASN A 61 15.81 6.28 8.78
C ASN A 61 14.56 6.90 8.09
N GLY A 62 13.37 6.36 8.36
CA GLY A 62 12.10 6.80 7.79
C GLY A 62 11.74 6.18 6.44
N GLU A 63 12.60 5.34 5.85
CA GLU A 63 12.29 4.70 4.58
C GLU A 63 11.38 3.47 4.72
N TRP A 64 10.79 3.06 3.60
CA TRP A 64 10.31 1.69 3.42
C TRP A 64 11.27 0.96 2.49
N LEU A 65 11.51 -0.33 2.75
CA LEU A 65 12.36 -1.15 1.87
C LEU A 65 11.65 -1.38 0.53
N GLN A 66 12.43 -1.56 -0.54
CA GLN A 66 11.88 -1.93 -1.84
C GLN A 66 11.32 -3.36 -1.76
N GLU A 67 10.08 -3.53 -2.21
CA GLU A 67 9.42 -4.84 -2.31
C GLU A 67 9.26 -5.23 -3.79
N ALA A 68 8.24 -6.00 -4.16
CA ALA A 68 8.03 -6.47 -5.52
C ALA A 68 7.79 -5.31 -6.50
N ILE A 69 8.16 -5.52 -7.77
CA ILE A 69 8.08 -4.51 -8.82
C ILE A 69 6.62 -4.11 -9.10
N GLU A 70 6.36 -2.81 -9.03
CA GLU A 70 5.00 -2.26 -9.04
C GLU A 70 4.56 -1.65 -10.39
N GLY A 71 5.49 -1.25 -11.24
CA GLY A 71 5.20 -0.60 -12.52
C GLY A 71 5.14 -1.58 -13.68
N VAL A 72 4.28 -1.28 -14.67
CA VAL A 72 4.12 -2.09 -15.88
C VAL A 72 3.91 -1.23 -17.14
N PHE A 73 4.51 -1.64 -18.25
CA PHE A 73 4.21 -1.17 -19.61
C PHE A 73 3.75 -2.33 -20.48
N ASN A 74 2.75 -2.06 -21.32
CA ASN A 74 2.24 -3.00 -22.33
C ASN A 74 1.94 -4.42 -21.79
N LYS A 75 1.46 -4.51 -20.54
CA LYS A 75 1.10 -5.73 -19.79
C LYS A 75 2.24 -6.68 -19.38
N SER A 76 3.40 -6.63 -20.04
CA SER A 76 4.46 -7.64 -19.88
C SER A 76 5.84 -7.08 -19.50
N CYS A 77 6.06 -5.77 -19.61
CA CYS A 77 7.34 -5.15 -19.28
C CYS A 77 7.26 -4.44 -17.93
N MET A 78 7.99 -4.92 -16.93
CA MET A 78 7.95 -4.34 -15.58
C MET A 78 8.97 -3.22 -15.42
N ILE A 79 8.63 -2.18 -14.65
CA ILE A 79 9.49 -1.05 -14.32
C ILE A 79 9.45 -0.75 -12.81
N SER A 80 10.61 -0.44 -12.23
CA SER A 80 10.70 0.05 -10.85
C SER A 80 10.41 1.54 -10.77
N TYR A 81 9.62 1.95 -9.79
CA TYR A 81 9.41 3.34 -9.40
C TYR A 81 9.97 3.57 -7.97
N PRO A 82 11.28 3.83 -7.80
CA PRO A 82 11.93 3.84 -6.49
C PRO A 82 11.32 4.80 -5.46
N ASN A 83 10.65 5.86 -5.92
CA ASN A 83 10.02 6.86 -5.05
C ASN A 83 8.63 6.45 -4.54
N TYR A 84 7.99 5.42 -5.11
CA TYR A 84 6.65 4.99 -4.71
C TYR A 84 6.60 4.51 -3.27
N LYS A 85 7.67 3.84 -2.81
CA LYS A 85 7.84 3.41 -1.41
C LYS A 85 7.86 4.56 -0.40
N PHE A 86 8.02 5.80 -0.84
CA PHE A 86 7.91 7.00 -0.01
C PHE A 86 6.59 7.73 -0.24
N ILE A 87 6.32 8.07 -1.50
CA ILE A 87 5.20 8.96 -1.87
C ILE A 87 3.87 8.40 -1.39
N PHE A 88 3.59 7.13 -1.64
CA PHE A 88 2.28 6.55 -1.34
C PHE A 88 2.06 6.30 0.15
N PRO A 89 3.00 5.69 0.90
CA PRO A 89 2.85 5.56 2.36
C PRO A 89 2.69 6.90 3.06
N ILE A 90 3.52 7.90 2.72
CA ILE A 90 3.41 9.25 3.31
C ILE A 90 2.03 9.86 3.01
N LYS A 91 1.56 9.77 1.76
CA LYS A 91 0.23 10.27 1.38
C LYS A 91 -0.88 9.55 2.16
N ALA A 92 -0.85 8.22 2.23
CA ALA A 92 -1.87 7.44 2.91
C ALA A 92 -1.91 7.75 4.43
N LEU A 93 -0.76 7.81 5.09
CA LEU A 93 -0.65 8.18 6.50
C LEU A 93 -1.14 9.61 6.76
N GLY A 94 -0.75 10.57 5.92
CA GLY A 94 -1.21 11.95 6.03
C GLY A 94 -2.72 12.10 5.82
N MET A 95 -3.29 11.37 4.88
CA MET A 95 -4.74 11.34 4.66
C MET A 95 -5.49 10.75 5.86
N PHE A 96 -4.99 9.63 6.41
CA PHE A 96 -5.57 9.01 7.59
C PHE A 96 -5.55 9.94 8.79
N ALA A 97 -4.39 10.55 9.07
CA ALA A 97 -4.23 11.50 10.18
C ALA A 97 -5.17 12.72 10.04
N LYS A 98 -5.36 13.22 8.82
CA LYS A 98 -6.29 14.34 8.55
C LYS A 98 -7.75 13.94 8.76
N ARG A 99 -8.12 12.71 8.42
CA ARG A 99 -9.52 12.25 8.43
C ARG A 99 -9.98 11.75 9.79
N PHE A 100 -9.15 10.95 10.46
CA PHE A 100 -9.51 10.23 11.67
C PHE A 100 -8.80 10.76 12.91
N GLY A 101 -7.94 11.77 12.76
CA GLY A 101 -7.09 12.28 13.82
C GLY A 101 -5.74 11.57 13.87
N ASN A 102 -4.81 12.13 14.66
CA ASN A 102 -3.48 11.55 14.85
C ASN A 102 -3.48 10.50 15.97
N ASP A 103 -4.49 9.63 15.97
CA ASP A 103 -4.54 8.48 16.87
C ASP A 103 -3.31 7.61 16.60
N ARG A 104 -2.67 7.13 17.67
CA ARG A 104 -1.47 6.33 17.51
C ARG A 104 -1.82 5.04 16.76
N LEU A 105 -1.32 4.93 15.53
CA LEU A 105 -1.19 3.66 14.80
C LEU A 105 -0.11 2.74 15.42
N LEU A 106 0.30 3.01 16.66
CA LEU A 106 1.33 2.38 17.48
C LEU A 106 0.78 1.98 18.86
#